data_AF-C0B700-F1
#
_entry.id   AF-C0B700-F1
#
_cell.length_a   1.000
_cell.length_b   1.000
_cell.length_c   1.000
_cell.angle_alpha   90.00
_cell.angle_beta   90.00
_cell.angle_gamma   90.00
#
_symmetry.space_group_name_H-M   'P 1'
#
loop_
_entity.id
_entity.type
_entity.pdbx_description
1 polymer ?
#
loop_
_entity_poly.entity_id
_entity_poly.type
_entity_poly.pdbx_seq_one_letter_code
_entity_poly.pdbx_strand_id
1 'polypeptide(L)'
;MRPSSLYFDCTFAVFNGWRWNKLCKTVAHFLGNKKSLPLFYIVFWSNSLFTLDDVEKVIRFYFASQILNALVGIYKYFVLGLFSDDFGGGIFWGGGGLNPFCLLLLCFYSSLYFAKKTTFKKFAVIIAATFMLGAMAEEKMMLMLAVLCIILSALINQYVEKGLTVRKLGILVGLLLGFVVVINLVDRLAPDMLKILFNKKNFMDYATATFDEGYRIPRVGSFQVINNLFLRTPIKEWFGLGIGNCDTSAFSFFQSDFYRAYGDYNYRWFTNQWTYLECGIGGFGLYVFFFITLIITLLAKLKGILMRFGHI
;
A
#
# COMPACT_ATOMS: atom_id res chain seq x y z
N MET A 1 -34.46 -8.99 -3.05
CA MET A 1 -33.05 -8.96 -2.60
C MET A 1 -32.35 -7.77 -3.25
N ARG A 2 -31.77 -6.85 -2.47
CA ARG A 2 -31.09 -5.66 -3.03
C ARG A 2 -29.75 -6.10 -3.66
N PRO A 3 -29.41 -5.65 -4.88
CA PRO A 3 -28.14 -5.98 -5.55
C PRO A 3 -26.87 -5.53 -4.78
N SER A 4 -27.04 -4.73 -3.72
CA SER A 4 -25.98 -4.27 -2.84
C SER A 4 -25.34 -5.39 -2.01
N SER A 5 -26.08 -6.44 -1.65
CA SER A 5 -25.54 -7.55 -0.85
C SER A 5 -24.61 -8.42 -1.70
N LEU A 6 -24.99 -8.77 -2.94
CA LEU A 6 -24.28 -9.72 -3.79
C LEU A 6 -22.79 -9.39 -4.03
N TYR A 7 -22.45 -8.13 -4.28
CA TYR A 7 -21.06 -7.74 -4.57
C TYR A 7 -20.19 -7.60 -3.32
N PHE A 8 -20.80 -7.19 -2.19
CA PHE A 8 -20.10 -7.08 -0.91
C PHE A 8 -19.97 -8.48 -0.27
N ASP A 9 -21.02 -9.29 -0.35
CA ASP A 9 -21.02 -10.75 -0.13
C ASP A 9 -19.99 -11.42 -1.02
N CYS A 10 -19.78 -11.00 -2.27
CA CYS A 10 -18.74 -11.62 -3.10
C CYS A 10 -17.31 -11.26 -2.66
N THR A 11 -17.03 -10.03 -2.23
CA THR A 11 -15.70 -9.67 -1.71
C THR A 11 -15.43 -10.27 -0.32
N PHE A 12 -16.47 -10.54 0.47
CA PHE A 12 -16.36 -11.09 1.83
C PHE A 12 -16.59 -12.61 1.92
N ALA A 13 -17.47 -13.21 1.11
CA ALA A 13 -17.57 -14.67 0.93
C ALA A 13 -16.32 -15.24 0.26
N VAL A 14 -15.55 -14.41 -0.45
CA VAL A 14 -14.18 -14.73 -0.86
C VAL A 14 -13.29 -15.04 0.35
N PHE A 15 -13.52 -14.42 1.51
CA PHE A 15 -12.84 -14.72 2.76
C PHE A 15 -13.51 -15.84 3.58
N ASN A 16 -14.84 -15.87 3.65
CA ASN A 16 -15.59 -16.86 4.45
C ASN A 16 -15.70 -18.27 3.83
N GLY A 17 -15.37 -18.44 2.55
CA GLY A 17 -15.60 -19.70 1.82
C GLY A 17 -14.48 -20.74 1.88
N TRP A 18 -13.39 -20.53 2.62
CA TRP A 18 -12.33 -21.54 2.72
C TRP A 18 -12.52 -22.37 4.00
N ARG A 19 -12.53 -23.70 3.83
CA ARG A 19 -12.00 -24.60 4.86
C ARG A 19 -10.50 -24.29 5.00
N TRP A 20 -10.17 -23.19 5.70
CA TRP A 20 -8.86 -22.58 5.92
C TRP A 20 -7.85 -23.44 6.72
N ASN A 21 -8.12 -24.73 6.95
CA ASN A 21 -7.51 -25.45 8.07
C ASN A 21 -6.18 -26.15 7.82
N LYS A 22 -5.77 -26.45 6.57
CA LYS A 22 -4.52 -27.19 6.31
C LYS A 22 -3.41 -26.34 5.70
N LEU A 23 -3.66 -25.65 4.59
CA LEU A 23 -2.63 -24.86 3.91
C LEU A 23 -2.16 -23.67 4.75
N CYS A 24 -3.07 -23.01 5.49
CA CYS A 24 -2.70 -21.88 6.33
C CYS A 24 -2.03 -22.27 7.64
N LYS A 25 -2.24 -23.49 8.17
CA LYS A 25 -1.42 -23.99 9.28
C LYS A 25 0.03 -24.16 8.84
N THR A 26 0.26 -24.69 7.64
CA THR A 26 1.61 -24.84 7.08
C THR A 26 2.25 -23.50 6.71
N VAL A 27 1.49 -22.60 6.08
CA VAL A 27 1.98 -21.26 5.68
C VAL A 27 2.17 -20.32 6.89
N ALA A 28 1.31 -20.39 7.91
CA ALA A 28 1.48 -19.63 9.16
C ALA A 28 2.66 -20.13 9.99
N HIS A 29 2.98 -21.42 9.92
CA HIS A 29 4.19 -21.96 10.56
C HIS A 29 5.47 -21.53 9.82
N PHE A 30 5.38 -21.23 8.52
CA PHE A 30 6.52 -20.89 7.66
C PHE A 30 6.76 -19.37 7.52
N LEU A 31 5.71 -18.54 7.51
CA LEU A 31 5.78 -17.08 7.32
C LEU A 31 5.80 -16.31 8.65
N GLY A 32 6.61 -16.75 9.61
CA GLY A 32 6.75 -16.16 10.96
C GLY A 32 7.29 -14.71 11.02
N ASN A 33 6.80 -13.81 10.17
CA ASN A 33 7.26 -12.43 10.09
C ASN A 33 6.43 -11.57 11.06
N LYS A 34 7.06 -11.04 12.11
CA LYS A 34 6.39 -10.39 13.26
C LYS A 34 5.58 -9.12 12.91
N LYS A 35 5.74 -8.53 11.71
CA LYS A 35 4.84 -7.44 11.23
C LYS A 35 3.65 -7.91 10.39
N SER A 36 3.71 -9.07 9.74
CA SER A 36 2.55 -9.63 9.02
C SER A 36 1.70 -10.51 9.91
N LEU A 37 2.24 -11.07 11.00
CA LEU A 37 1.50 -11.86 11.99
C LEU A 37 0.30 -11.09 12.60
N PRO A 38 0.44 -9.84 13.08
CA PRO A 38 -0.71 -9.08 13.58
C PRO A 38 -1.70 -8.75 12.48
N LEU A 39 -1.27 -8.38 11.28
CA LEU A 39 -2.19 -8.13 10.15
C LEU A 39 -2.88 -9.40 9.67
N PHE A 40 -2.20 -10.54 9.65
CA PHE A 40 -2.73 -11.84 9.26
C PHE A 40 -3.68 -12.39 10.32
N TYR A 41 -3.35 -12.24 11.62
CA TYR A 41 -4.29 -12.51 12.71
C TYR A 41 -5.46 -11.53 12.71
N ILE A 42 -5.24 -10.23 12.50
CA ILE A 42 -6.32 -9.24 12.39
C ILE A 42 -7.21 -9.59 11.20
N VAL A 43 -6.68 -9.99 10.05
CA VAL A 43 -7.47 -10.44 8.88
C VAL A 43 -8.16 -11.78 9.15
N PHE A 44 -7.50 -12.72 9.80
CA PHE A 44 -8.06 -14.05 10.12
C PHE A 44 -9.18 -13.97 11.18
N TRP A 45 -8.96 -13.17 12.23
CA TRP A 45 -9.95 -12.85 13.25
C TRP A 45 -11.01 -11.87 12.76
N SER A 46 -10.68 -10.95 11.85
CA SER A 46 -11.68 -10.02 11.33
C SER A 46 -12.70 -10.71 10.44
N ASN A 47 -12.33 -11.72 9.66
CA ASN A 47 -13.30 -12.54 8.92
C ASN A 47 -14.15 -13.44 9.83
N SER A 48 -13.68 -13.70 11.05
CA SER A 48 -14.42 -14.50 12.04
C SER A 48 -15.32 -13.65 12.95
N LEU A 49 -15.07 -12.34 13.06
CA LEU A 49 -15.70 -11.43 14.03
C LEU A 49 -16.40 -10.21 13.42
N PHE A 50 -16.00 -9.76 12.23
CA PHE A 50 -16.55 -8.55 11.61
C PHE A 50 -17.63 -8.92 10.61
N THR A 51 -18.79 -8.29 10.79
CA THR A 51 -19.86 -8.29 9.79
C THR A 51 -19.60 -7.22 8.73
N LEU A 52 -20.33 -7.26 7.62
CA LEU A 52 -20.25 -6.22 6.59
C LEU A 52 -20.57 -4.83 7.16
N ASP A 53 -21.46 -4.76 8.15
CA ASP A 53 -21.81 -3.52 8.84
C ASP A 53 -20.63 -2.94 9.63
N ASP A 54 -19.79 -3.81 10.21
CA ASP A 54 -18.61 -3.37 10.96
C ASP A 54 -17.52 -2.83 10.03
N VAL A 55 -17.37 -3.43 8.85
CA VAL A 55 -16.48 -2.90 7.80
C VAL A 55 -16.96 -1.53 7.35
N GLU A 56 -18.26 -1.33 7.14
CA GLU A 56 -18.79 -0.02 6.76
C GLU A 56 -18.53 1.03 7.85
N LYS A 57 -18.71 0.69 9.13
CA LYS A 57 -18.38 1.57 10.26
C LYS A 57 -16.89 1.94 10.28
N VAL A 58 -16.00 0.97 10.12
CA VAL A 58 -14.54 1.20 10.09
C VAL A 58 -14.15 2.13 8.94
N ILE A 59 -14.71 1.92 7.76
CA ILE A 59 -14.45 2.79 6.60
C ILE A 59 -14.98 4.20 6.83
N ARG A 60 -16.18 4.35 7.42
CA ARG A 60 -16.73 5.68 7.77
C ARG A 60 -15.82 6.40 8.77
N PHE A 61 -15.30 5.68 9.76
CA PHE A 61 -14.28 6.19 10.69
C PHE A 61 -13.02 6.63 9.94
N TYR A 62 -12.47 5.80 9.05
CA TYR A 62 -11.30 6.18 8.25
C TYR A 62 -11.54 7.37 7.34
N PHE A 63 -12.74 7.50 6.75
CA PHE A 63 -13.10 8.69 5.99
C PHE A 63 -13.06 9.94 6.86
N ALA A 64 -13.68 9.91 8.04
CA ALA A 64 -13.64 11.03 8.99
C ALA A 64 -12.19 11.35 9.42
N SER A 65 -11.39 10.32 9.71
CA SER A 65 -9.97 10.47 10.05
C SER A 65 -9.16 11.07 8.91
N GLN A 66 -9.48 10.79 7.65
CA GLN A 66 -8.83 11.42 6.48
C GLN A 66 -9.19 12.90 6.35
N ILE A 67 -10.43 13.28 6.66
CA ILE A 67 -10.81 14.70 6.71
C ILE A 67 -10.04 15.42 7.82
N LEU A 68 -10.00 14.82 9.02
CA LEU A 68 -9.20 15.36 10.13
C LEU A 68 -7.71 15.46 9.73
N ASN A 69 -7.17 14.44 9.07
CA ASN A 69 -5.79 14.43 8.60
C ASN A 69 -5.51 15.57 7.61
N ALA A 70 -6.42 15.80 6.66
CA ALA A 70 -6.33 16.91 5.73
C ALA A 70 -6.36 18.27 6.44
N LEU A 71 -7.24 18.45 7.43
CA LEU A 71 -7.32 19.68 8.23
C LEU A 71 -6.04 19.94 9.04
N VAL A 72 -5.49 18.90 9.68
CA VAL A 72 -4.20 18.99 10.39
C VAL A 72 -3.07 19.30 9.42
N GLY A 73 -3.08 18.70 8.23
CA GLY A 73 -2.12 19.01 7.17
C GLY A 73 -2.19 20.49 6.74
N ILE A 74 -3.39 21.02 6.48
CA ILE A 74 -3.59 22.44 6.15
C ILE A 74 -3.04 23.34 7.26
N TYR A 75 -3.33 23.03 8.53
CA TYR A 75 -2.80 23.79 9.66
C TYR A 75 -1.25 23.74 9.71
N LYS A 76 -0.65 22.56 9.60
CA LYS A 76 0.81 22.40 9.59
C LYS A 76 1.48 23.18 8.48
N TYR A 77 0.91 23.15 7.28
CA TYR A 77 1.48 23.84 6.13
C TYR A 77 1.32 25.35 6.22
N PHE A 78 0.08 25.85 6.38
CA PHE A 78 -0.21 27.28 6.29
C PHE A 78 0.05 28.06 7.58
N VAL A 79 -0.10 27.43 8.75
CA VAL A 79 0.07 28.11 10.05
C VAL A 79 1.45 27.87 10.63
N LEU A 80 1.94 26.64 10.59
CA LEU A 80 3.26 26.31 11.13
C LEU A 80 4.39 26.44 10.09
N GLY A 81 4.07 26.60 8.81
CA GLY A 81 5.07 26.72 7.74
C GLY A 81 5.87 25.44 7.49
N LEU A 82 5.36 24.28 7.92
CA LEU A 82 6.06 23.00 7.79
C LEU A 82 5.89 22.42 6.38
N PHE A 83 6.97 21.89 5.82
CA PHE A 83 6.99 21.30 4.48
C PHE A 83 7.96 20.11 4.42
N SER A 84 7.74 19.20 3.48
CA SER A 84 8.62 18.03 3.25
C SER A 84 8.77 17.18 4.52
N ASP A 85 9.98 16.79 4.91
CA ASP A 85 10.24 15.96 6.09
C ASP A 85 9.69 16.59 7.40
N ASP A 86 9.74 17.91 7.55
CA ASP A 86 9.24 18.63 8.73
C ASP A 86 7.70 18.64 8.80
N PHE A 87 7.03 18.51 7.66
CA PHE A 87 5.57 18.37 7.61
C PHE A 87 5.11 17.03 8.21
N GLY A 88 5.89 15.98 7.98
CA GLY A 88 5.56 14.61 8.36
C GLY A 88 4.37 14.09 7.54
N GLY A 89 3.33 13.58 8.22
CA GLY A 89 2.18 12.94 7.57
C GLY A 89 0.81 13.45 8.01
N GLY A 90 0.67 14.74 8.31
CA GLY A 90 -0.54 15.29 8.94
C GLY A 90 -0.70 14.78 10.38
N ILE A 91 -1.69 13.93 10.66
CA ILE A 91 -1.83 13.23 11.95
C ILE A 91 -0.77 12.15 12.15
N PHE A 92 -0.15 11.68 11.05
CA PHE A 92 0.93 10.70 11.13
C PHE A 92 2.27 11.41 11.36
N TRP A 93 3.15 10.72 12.09
CA TRP A 93 4.52 11.19 12.33
C TRP A 93 5.30 11.41 11.02
N GLY A 94 5.10 10.56 10.01
CA GLY A 94 5.75 10.69 8.70
C GLY A 94 5.09 9.86 7.60
N GLY A 95 5.73 9.81 6.43
CA GLY A 95 5.21 9.14 5.22
C GLY A 95 4.87 7.66 5.39
N GLY A 96 5.58 6.94 6.27
CA GLY A 96 5.34 5.52 6.52
C GLY A 96 3.92 5.19 7.03
N GLY A 97 3.26 6.12 7.74
CA GLY A 97 1.86 5.98 8.16
C GLY A 97 0.88 6.63 7.19
N LEU A 98 1.24 7.82 6.66
CA LEU A 98 0.42 8.57 5.71
C LEU A 98 0.14 7.77 4.43
N ASN A 99 1.20 7.24 3.81
CA ASN A 99 1.13 6.59 2.50
C ASN A 99 0.15 5.39 2.51
N PRO A 100 0.30 4.38 3.38
CA PRO A 100 -0.63 3.25 3.39
C PRO A 100 -2.06 3.66 3.75
N PHE A 101 -2.25 4.62 4.66
CA PHE A 101 -3.58 5.07 5.05
C PHE A 101 -4.33 5.75 3.90
N CYS A 102 -3.70 6.73 3.24
CA CYS A 102 -4.32 7.44 2.13
C CYS A 102 -4.52 6.53 0.91
N LEU A 103 -3.54 5.68 0.58
CA LEU A 103 -3.65 4.76 -0.56
C LEU A 103 -4.74 3.69 -0.33
N LEU A 104 -4.90 3.19 0.90
CA LEU A 104 -5.98 2.25 1.23
C LEU A 104 -7.36 2.88 0.99
N LEU A 105 -7.58 4.08 1.53
CA LEU A 105 -8.83 4.81 1.33
C LEU A 105 -9.07 5.16 -0.14
N LEU A 106 -8.01 5.53 -0.87
CA LEU A 106 -8.11 5.82 -2.29
C LEU A 106 -8.52 4.58 -3.08
N CYS A 107 -7.89 3.41 -2.85
CA CYS A 107 -8.29 2.14 -3.45
C CYS A 107 -9.77 1.82 -3.17
N PHE A 108 -10.19 1.98 -1.92
CA PHE A 108 -11.54 1.65 -1.49
C PHE A 108 -12.59 2.57 -2.14
N TYR A 109 -12.40 3.89 -2.06
CA TYR A 109 -13.35 4.86 -2.64
C TYR A 109 -13.32 4.89 -4.17
N SER A 110 -12.17 4.62 -4.80
CA SER A 110 -12.09 4.39 -6.25
C SER A 110 -12.98 3.21 -6.64
N SER A 111 -12.82 2.08 -5.96
CA SER A 111 -13.59 0.86 -6.23
C SER A 111 -15.10 1.09 -6.04
N LEU A 112 -15.51 1.74 -4.96
CA LEU A 112 -16.92 2.09 -4.74
C LEU A 112 -17.47 3.05 -5.79
N TYR A 113 -16.66 4.01 -6.24
CA TYR A 113 -17.08 4.99 -7.24
C TYR A 113 -17.33 4.32 -8.59
N PHE A 114 -16.38 3.48 -9.03
CA PHE A 114 -16.52 2.72 -10.27
C PHE A 114 -17.68 1.72 -10.22
N ALA A 115 -17.94 1.12 -9.06
CA ALA A 115 -19.10 0.26 -8.81
C ALA A 115 -20.43 1.02 -8.60
N LYS A 116 -20.44 2.35 -8.75
CA LYS A 116 -21.62 3.24 -8.56
C LYS A 116 -22.26 3.18 -7.16
N LYS A 117 -21.47 2.83 -6.15
CA LYS A 117 -21.92 2.73 -4.75
C LYS A 117 -21.62 3.98 -3.92
N THR A 118 -20.92 4.96 -4.49
CA THR A 118 -20.65 6.25 -3.84
C THR A 118 -20.75 7.41 -4.83
N THR A 119 -20.83 8.63 -4.30
CA THR A 119 -20.89 9.87 -5.09
C THR A 119 -19.51 10.32 -5.52
N PHE A 120 -19.43 11.04 -6.65
CA PHE A 120 -18.20 11.72 -7.09
C PHE A 120 -17.63 12.66 -6.02
N LYS A 121 -18.48 13.37 -5.27
CA LYS A 121 -18.05 14.30 -4.21
C LYS A 121 -17.14 13.63 -3.18
N LYS A 122 -17.58 12.50 -2.59
CA LYS A 122 -16.78 11.74 -1.61
C LYS A 122 -15.46 11.24 -2.22
N PHE A 123 -15.50 10.76 -3.46
CA PHE A 123 -14.31 10.29 -4.14
C PHE A 123 -13.31 11.42 -4.42
N ALA A 124 -13.79 12.55 -4.95
CA ALA A 124 -12.99 13.74 -5.22
C ALA A 124 -12.32 14.31 -3.96
N VAL A 125 -13.03 14.29 -2.82
CA VAL A 125 -12.44 14.69 -1.52
C VAL A 125 -11.27 13.79 -1.13
N ILE A 126 -11.40 12.47 -1.30
CA ILE A 126 -10.30 11.53 -0.99
C ILE A 126 -9.12 11.71 -1.93
N ILE A 127 -9.36 11.91 -3.24
CA ILE A 127 -8.30 12.25 -4.21
C ILE A 127 -7.58 13.52 -3.76
N ALA A 128 -8.34 14.62 -3.57
CA ALA A 128 -7.77 15.91 -3.23
C ALA A 128 -6.95 15.85 -1.94
N ALA A 129 -7.49 15.22 -0.88
CA ALA A 129 -6.78 15.05 0.39
C ALA A 129 -5.49 14.22 0.21
N THR A 130 -5.54 13.14 -0.56
CA THR A 130 -4.36 12.28 -0.82
C THR A 130 -3.27 13.07 -1.55
N PHE A 131 -3.59 13.70 -2.68
CA PHE A 131 -2.60 14.44 -3.46
C PHE A 131 -2.06 15.68 -2.71
N MET A 132 -2.92 16.39 -1.98
CA MET A 132 -2.51 17.54 -1.17
C MET A 132 -1.52 17.14 -0.08
N LEU A 133 -1.85 16.12 0.72
CA LEU A 133 -0.97 15.64 1.79
C LEU A 133 0.34 15.08 1.23
N GLY A 134 0.29 14.34 0.13
CA GLY A 134 1.49 13.81 -0.52
C GLY A 134 2.39 14.91 -1.10
N ALA A 135 1.82 15.98 -1.64
CA ALA A 135 2.58 17.13 -2.13
C ALA A 135 3.22 17.92 -0.98
N MET A 136 2.46 18.19 0.11
CA MET A 136 2.97 18.91 1.29
C MET A 136 4.06 18.14 2.04
N ALA A 137 3.94 16.81 2.12
CA ALA A 137 4.94 15.91 2.70
C ALA A 137 6.11 15.59 1.75
N GLU A 138 6.07 16.11 0.52
CA GLU A 138 7.03 15.80 -0.55
C GLU A 138 7.22 14.29 -0.85
N GLU A 139 6.17 13.49 -0.69
CA GLU A 139 6.15 12.04 -0.82
C GLU A 139 6.01 11.56 -2.28
N LYS A 140 7.14 11.53 -2.99
CA LYS A 140 7.24 11.20 -4.43
C LYS A 140 6.54 9.89 -4.80
N MET A 141 6.75 8.82 -4.02
CA MET A 141 6.19 7.49 -4.30
C MET A 141 4.67 7.44 -4.08
N MET A 142 4.15 8.24 -3.15
CA MET A 142 2.72 8.29 -2.85
C MET A 142 1.92 8.82 -4.05
N LEU A 143 2.43 9.85 -4.73
CA LEU A 143 1.78 10.39 -5.93
C LEU A 143 1.68 9.36 -7.05
N MET A 144 2.78 8.65 -7.34
CA MET A 144 2.78 7.60 -8.37
C MET A 144 1.83 6.46 -8.01
N LEU A 145 1.87 5.99 -6.75
CA LEU A 145 1.02 4.91 -6.29
C LEU A 145 -0.46 5.31 -6.28
N ALA A 146 -0.78 6.56 -5.95
CA ALA A 146 -2.16 7.05 -5.97
C ALA A 146 -2.79 6.95 -7.37
N VAL A 147 -2.04 7.36 -8.40
CA VAL A 147 -2.46 7.23 -9.80
C VAL A 147 -2.65 5.76 -10.16
N LEU A 148 -1.69 4.91 -9.81
CA LEU A 148 -1.76 3.46 -10.05
C LEU A 148 -2.99 2.83 -9.39
N CYS A 149 -3.30 3.19 -8.15
CA CYS A 149 -4.48 2.70 -7.42
C CYS A 149 -5.79 3.01 -8.15
N ILE A 150 -5.94 4.23 -8.68
CA ILE A 150 -7.14 4.64 -9.42
C ILE A 150 -7.24 3.86 -10.74
N ILE A 151 -6.14 3.75 -11.51
CA ILE A 151 -6.10 3.02 -12.77
C ILE A 151 -6.43 1.54 -12.55
N LEU A 152 -5.79 0.89 -11.57
CA LEU A 152 -6.06 -0.51 -11.27
C LEU A 152 -7.52 -0.72 -10.85
N SER A 153 -8.08 0.16 -10.03
CA SER A 153 -9.49 0.09 -9.64
C SER A 153 -10.43 0.21 -10.85
N ALA A 154 -10.11 1.10 -11.80
CA ALA A 154 -10.85 1.25 -13.04
C ALA A 154 -10.78 -0.02 -13.92
N LEU A 155 -9.58 -0.56 -14.11
CA LEU A 155 -9.33 -1.76 -14.92
C LEU A 155 -10.03 -3.00 -14.33
N ILE A 156 -9.94 -3.20 -13.01
CA ILE A 156 -10.62 -4.31 -12.33
C ILE A 156 -12.14 -4.18 -12.50
N ASN A 157 -12.70 -2.98 -12.28
CA ASN A 157 -14.13 -2.78 -12.46
C ASN A 157 -14.58 -2.97 -13.92
N GLN A 158 -13.76 -2.58 -14.88
CA GLN A 158 -14.03 -2.84 -16.30
C GLN A 158 -14.02 -4.33 -16.63
N TYR A 159 -13.06 -5.08 -16.10
CA TYR A 159 -12.98 -6.53 -16.27
C TYR A 159 -14.23 -7.22 -15.68
N VAL A 160 -14.73 -6.73 -14.54
CA VAL A 160 -15.89 -7.30 -13.86
C VAL A 160 -17.20 -7.02 -14.59
N GLU A 161 -17.49 -5.77 -14.95
CA GLU A 161 -18.79 -5.40 -15.54
C GLU A 161 -18.93 -5.72 -17.04
N LYS A 162 -17.90 -6.28 -17.70
CA LYS A 162 -17.87 -6.65 -19.13
C LYS A 162 -18.56 -5.63 -20.07
N GLY A 163 -18.12 -4.37 -20.01
CA GLY A 163 -18.60 -3.32 -20.91
C GLY A 163 -17.91 -1.97 -20.72
N LEU A 164 -17.47 -1.39 -21.84
CA LEU A 164 -16.89 -0.04 -21.92
C LEU A 164 -18.05 0.95 -22.15
N THR A 165 -18.61 1.48 -21.06
CA THR A 165 -19.67 2.50 -21.14
C THR A 165 -19.05 3.87 -21.42
N VAL A 166 -19.74 4.75 -22.17
CA VAL A 166 -19.37 6.17 -22.38
C VAL A 166 -19.00 6.89 -21.07
N ARG A 167 -19.65 6.51 -19.95
CA ARG A 167 -19.32 6.99 -18.61
C ARG A 167 -17.92 6.60 -18.12
N LYS A 168 -17.42 5.40 -18.42
CA LYS A 168 -16.05 4.97 -18.07
C LYS A 168 -15.01 5.76 -18.86
N LEU A 169 -15.31 6.05 -20.12
CA LEU A 169 -14.51 6.96 -20.95
C LEU A 169 -14.51 8.38 -20.36
N GLY A 170 -15.67 8.88 -19.93
CA GLY A 170 -15.79 10.17 -19.25
C GLY A 170 -15.03 10.23 -17.92
N ILE A 171 -15.00 9.13 -17.14
CA ILE A 171 -14.18 9.06 -15.92
C ILE A 171 -12.69 9.04 -16.29
N LEU A 172 -12.28 8.32 -17.32
CA LEU A 172 -10.89 8.27 -17.78
C LEU A 172 -10.41 9.64 -18.25
N VAL A 173 -11.21 10.33 -19.07
CA VAL A 173 -10.94 11.70 -19.52
C VAL A 173 -10.94 12.68 -18.34
N GLY A 174 -11.90 12.56 -17.42
CA GLY A 174 -11.94 13.37 -16.20
C GLY A 174 -10.74 13.14 -15.28
N LEU A 175 -10.24 11.90 -15.19
CA LEU A 175 -9.01 11.59 -14.47
C LEU A 175 -7.78 12.20 -15.14
N LEU A 176 -7.70 12.16 -16.48
CA LEU A 176 -6.62 12.81 -17.23
C LEU A 176 -6.61 14.32 -17.00
N LEU A 177 -7.78 14.97 -17.11
CA LEU A 177 -7.91 16.42 -16.85
C LEU A 177 -7.61 16.76 -15.39
N GLY A 178 -8.12 15.98 -14.44
CA GLY A 178 -7.82 16.15 -13.01
C GLY A 178 -6.34 15.95 -12.71
N PHE A 179 -5.68 15.02 -13.39
CA PHE A 179 -4.25 14.77 -13.26
C PHE A 179 -3.41 15.95 -13.74
N VAL A 180 -3.81 16.62 -14.84
CA VAL A 180 -3.16 17.86 -15.29
C VAL A 180 -3.27 18.96 -14.22
N VAL A 181 -4.42 19.12 -13.59
CA VAL A 181 -4.60 20.10 -12.50
C VAL A 181 -3.70 19.76 -11.30
N VAL A 182 -3.66 18.49 -10.91
CA VAL A 182 -2.82 18.00 -9.81
C VAL A 182 -1.33 18.23 -10.11
N ILE A 183 -0.86 17.90 -11.32
CA ILE A 183 0.53 18.15 -11.73
C ILE A 183 0.86 19.63 -11.62
N ASN A 184 0.01 20.51 -12.15
CA ASN A 184 0.24 21.96 -12.08
C ASN A 184 0.31 22.47 -10.62
N LEU A 185 -0.48 21.88 -9.72
CA LEU A 185 -0.43 22.21 -8.30
C LEU A 185 0.88 21.72 -7.67
N VAL A 186 1.27 20.48 -7.96
CA VAL A 186 2.52 19.89 -7.46
C VAL A 186 3.73 20.65 -8.00
N ASP A 187 3.71 21.09 -9.25
CA ASP A 187 4.81 21.87 -9.85
C ASP A 187 5.04 23.20 -9.13
N ARG A 188 3.96 23.84 -8.66
CA ARG A 188 4.03 25.07 -7.88
C ARG A 188 4.51 24.86 -6.44
N LEU A 189 4.18 23.71 -5.84
CA LEU A 189 4.49 23.41 -4.44
C LEU A 189 5.84 22.71 -4.27
N ALA A 190 6.19 21.80 -5.19
CA ALA A 190 7.33 20.90 -5.14
C ALA A 190 7.83 20.60 -6.57
N PRO A 191 8.39 21.59 -7.31
CA PRO A 191 8.81 21.40 -8.70
C PRO A 191 9.88 20.30 -8.85
N ASP A 192 10.77 20.18 -7.87
CA ASP A 192 11.85 19.19 -7.89
C ASP A 192 11.33 17.75 -7.76
N MET A 193 10.18 17.55 -7.10
CA MET A 193 9.50 16.25 -7.08
C MET A 193 9.15 15.80 -8.50
N LEU A 194 8.58 16.67 -9.32
CA LEU A 194 8.17 16.33 -10.68
C LEU A 194 9.38 16.09 -11.59
N LYS A 195 10.46 16.87 -11.42
CA LYS A 195 11.72 16.65 -12.14
C LYS A 195 12.33 15.28 -11.85
N ILE A 196 12.19 14.79 -10.61
CA ILE A 196 12.62 13.44 -10.25
C ILE A 196 11.69 12.39 -10.87
N LEU A 197 10.37 12.56 -10.76
CA LEU A 197 9.40 11.55 -11.19
C LEU A 197 9.32 11.38 -12.72
N PHE A 198 9.39 12.47 -13.50
CA PHE A 198 9.22 12.42 -14.96
C PHE A 198 10.51 12.22 -15.74
N ASN A 199 11.69 12.36 -15.11
CA ASN A 199 12.97 12.08 -15.75
C ASN A 199 13.48 10.71 -15.32
N LYS A 200 13.61 9.78 -16.28
CA LYS A 200 14.08 8.41 -16.02
C LYS A 200 15.45 8.38 -15.30
N LYS A 201 16.39 9.24 -15.69
CA LYS A 201 17.72 9.29 -15.06
C LYS A 201 17.59 9.77 -13.61
N ASN A 202 16.94 10.90 -13.39
CA ASN A 202 16.77 11.46 -12.04
C ASN A 202 15.99 10.51 -11.11
N PHE A 203 14.97 9.84 -11.63
CA PHE A 203 14.23 8.82 -10.89
C PHE A 203 15.13 7.67 -10.47
N MET A 204 15.95 7.16 -11.41
CA MET A 204 16.88 6.07 -11.11
C MET A 204 17.95 6.50 -10.12
N ASP A 205 18.55 7.68 -10.31
CA ASP A 205 19.54 8.25 -9.40
C ASP A 205 18.95 8.35 -7.98
N TYR A 206 17.73 8.88 -7.82
CA TYR A 206 17.00 8.93 -6.55
C TYR A 206 16.69 7.52 -5.97
N ALA A 207 16.32 6.57 -6.81
CA ALA A 207 15.95 5.22 -6.40
C ALA A 207 17.18 4.39 -5.96
N THR A 208 18.34 4.65 -6.55
CA THR A 208 19.62 3.98 -6.25
C THR A 208 20.54 4.78 -5.35
N ALA A 209 20.16 6.01 -4.97
CA ALA A 209 20.95 6.88 -4.10
C ALA A 209 21.30 6.18 -2.78
N THR A 210 22.58 6.31 -2.39
CA THR A 210 23.12 5.77 -1.15
C THR A 210 23.86 6.84 -0.35
N PHE A 211 24.01 6.61 0.96
CA PHE A 211 24.76 7.48 1.87
C PHE A 211 24.27 8.93 1.85
N ASP A 212 25.15 9.90 1.56
CA ASP A 212 24.91 11.34 1.72
C ASP A 212 23.75 11.87 0.85
N GLU A 213 23.38 11.15 -0.20
CA GLU A 213 22.29 11.50 -1.11
C GLU A 213 21.01 10.66 -0.90
N GLY A 214 21.00 9.73 0.06
CA GLY A 214 19.88 8.82 0.25
C GLY A 214 19.96 7.89 1.46
N TYR A 215 19.61 6.62 1.26
CA TYR A 215 19.62 5.61 2.32
C TYR A 215 20.89 4.78 2.25
N ARG A 216 21.43 4.32 3.39
CA ARG A 216 22.58 3.40 3.38
C ARG A 216 22.32 2.13 2.56
N ILE A 217 21.07 1.68 2.51
CA ILE A 217 20.61 0.64 1.59
C ILE A 217 19.64 1.26 0.58
N PRO A 218 19.93 1.24 -0.72
CA PRO A 218 19.13 1.93 -1.71
C PRO A 218 17.75 1.29 -1.88
N ARG A 219 16.77 2.05 -2.38
CA ARG A 219 15.39 1.56 -2.57
C ARG A 219 15.36 0.47 -3.65
N VAL A 220 16.07 0.71 -4.74
CA VAL A 220 16.27 -0.23 -5.87
C VAL A 220 17.71 -0.75 -5.83
N GLY A 221 17.91 -2.04 -6.12
CA GLY A 221 19.24 -2.68 -6.05
C GLY A 221 19.69 -3.07 -4.64
N SER A 222 18.84 -2.93 -3.63
CA SER A 222 19.14 -3.24 -2.22
C SER A 222 19.72 -4.63 -1.97
N PHE A 223 19.30 -5.64 -2.73
CA PHE A 223 19.72 -7.03 -2.47
C PHE A 223 21.22 -7.23 -2.69
N GLN A 224 21.78 -6.62 -3.74
CA GLN A 224 23.23 -6.66 -4.00
C GLN A 224 24.01 -6.00 -2.87
N VAL A 225 23.54 -4.83 -2.39
CA VAL A 225 24.14 -4.12 -1.27
C VAL A 225 24.05 -4.94 0.02
N ILE A 226 22.90 -5.55 0.30
CA ILE A 226 22.69 -6.44 1.45
C ILE A 226 23.62 -7.65 1.41
N ASN A 227 23.84 -8.26 0.24
CA ASN A 227 24.75 -9.39 0.10
C ASN A 227 26.20 -9.00 0.39
N ASN A 228 26.63 -7.86 -0.15
CA ASN A 228 27.99 -7.35 0.06
C ASN A 228 28.24 -6.97 1.53
N LEU A 229 27.24 -6.37 2.19
CA LEU A 229 27.37 -5.92 3.57
C LEU A 229 27.20 -7.05 4.58
N PHE A 230 26.15 -7.86 4.46
CA PHE A 230 25.64 -8.74 5.52
C PHE A 230 25.55 -10.22 5.12
N LEU A 231 25.04 -10.52 3.92
CA LEU A 231 24.78 -11.90 3.46
C LEU A 231 25.89 -12.43 2.55
N ARG A 232 27.15 -12.36 3.02
CA ARG A 232 28.36 -12.63 2.21
C ARG A 232 28.58 -14.10 1.79
N THR A 233 27.72 -15.01 2.23
CA THR A 233 27.83 -16.45 1.91
C THR A 233 26.59 -16.92 1.19
N PRO A 234 26.69 -17.89 0.26
CA PRO A 234 25.54 -18.40 -0.48
C PRO A 234 24.41 -18.88 0.44
N ILE A 235 24.74 -19.53 1.56
CA ILE A 235 23.74 -19.99 2.52
C ILE A 235 22.95 -18.82 3.13
N LYS A 236 23.62 -17.71 3.47
CA LYS A 236 22.97 -16.50 4.00
C LYS A 236 22.18 -15.76 2.91
N GLU A 237 22.63 -15.79 1.67
CA GLU A 237 21.87 -15.24 0.54
C GLU A 237 20.54 -16.00 0.34
N TRP A 238 20.57 -17.33 0.50
CA TRP A 238 19.38 -18.19 0.36
C TRP A 238 18.39 -18.08 1.52
N PHE A 239 18.89 -18.07 2.76
CA PHE A 239 18.07 -18.18 3.95
C PHE A 239 18.04 -16.94 4.85
N GLY A 240 18.85 -15.92 4.55
CA GLY A 240 18.97 -14.72 5.35
C GLY A 240 19.72 -14.96 6.67
N LEU A 241 19.51 -14.04 7.61
CA LEU A 241 20.08 -14.11 8.96
C LEU A 241 19.20 -14.90 9.93
N GLY A 242 17.99 -15.28 9.53
CA GLY A 242 17.00 -15.90 10.39
C GLY A 242 15.92 -14.91 10.84
N ILE A 243 14.70 -15.43 10.96
CA ILE A 243 13.51 -14.66 11.35
C ILE A 243 13.71 -14.02 12.73
N GLY A 244 13.40 -12.73 12.83
CA GLY A 244 13.50 -11.96 14.07
C GLY A 244 14.91 -11.51 14.43
N ASN A 245 15.95 -11.97 13.72
CA ASN A 245 17.32 -11.52 13.97
C ASN A 245 17.57 -10.07 13.54
N CYS A 246 16.67 -9.45 12.79
CA CYS A 246 16.78 -8.06 12.36
C CYS A 246 15.70 -7.17 13.00
N ASP A 247 15.11 -7.61 14.13
CA ASP A 247 13.95 -6.97 14.75
C ASP A 247 14.28 -5.88 15.79
N THR A 248 13.33 -4.94 15.97
CA THR A 248 13.43 -3.87 16.98
C THR A 248 12.22 -3.88 17.91
N SER A 249 12.39 -3.33 19.10
CA SER A 249 11.36 -3.20 20.12
C SER A 249 11.57 -1.91 20.92
N ALA A 250 10.50 -1.41 21.53
CA ALA A 250 10.56 -0.33 22.52
C ALA A 250 11.30 -0.77 23.80
N PHE A 251 11.34 -2.08 24.08
CA PHE A 251 12.08 -2.64 25.20
C PHE A 251 13.42 -3.18 24.72
N SER A 252 14.51 -2.67 25.31
CA SER A 252 15.88 -2.99 24.89
C SER A 252 16.16 -4.51 24.86
N PHE A 253 15.58 -5.29 25.77
CA PHE A 253 15.77 -6.73 25.83
C PHE A 253 15.08 -7.53 24.71
N PHE A 254 14.15 -6.93 23.97
CA PHE A 254 13.51 -7.51 22.78
C PHE A 254 14.09 -6.99 21.45
N GLN A 255 15.17 -6.22 21.53
CA GLN A 255 15.88 -5.69 20.37
C GLN A 255 16.97 -6.68 19.94
N SER A 256 17.03 -7.02 18.65
CA SER A 256 18.05 -7.94 18.15
C SER A 256 19.43 -7.29 18.13
N ASP A 257 20.49 -8.09 18.30
CA ASP A 257 21.87 -7.59 18.24
C ASP A 257 22.21 -6.99 16.88
N PHE A 258 21.65 -7.56 15.80
CA PHE A 258 21.81 -6.98 14.47
C PHE A 258 21.19 -5.59 14.36
N TYR A 259 19.98 -5.38 14.90
CA TYR A 259 19.36 -4.05 14.86
C TYR A 259 20.09 -3.05 15.78
N ARG A 260 20.68 -3.50 16.89
CA ARG A 260 21.55 -2.63 17.71
C ARG A 260 22.79 -2.17 16.94
N ALA A 261 23.38 -3.04 16.13
CA ALA A 261 24.59 -2.74 15.36
C ALA A 261 24.32 -1.99 14.05
N TYR A 262 23.20 -2.27 13.38
CA TYR A 262 22.93 -1.81 12.01
C TYR A 262 21.56 -1.16 11.84
N GLY A 263 20.88 -0.79 12.93
CA GLY A 263 19.56 -0.16 12.87
C GLY A 263 19.55 1.17 12.13
N ASP A 264 20.67 1.89 12.14
CA ASP A 264 20.90 3.14 11.42
C ASP A 264 21.00 2.98 9.89
N TYR A 265 21.04 1.74 9.37
CA TYR A 265 20.93 1.45 7.94
C TYR A 265 19.50 1.56 7.41
N ASN A 266 18.51 1.78 8.28
CA ASN A 266 17.09 1.98 7.93
C ASN A 266 16.48 0.85 7.08
N TYR A 267 17.08 -0.34 7.10
CA TYR A 267 16.63 -1.50 6.33
C TYR A 267 15.18 -1.94 6.64
N ARG A 268 14.66 -1.53 7.81
CA ARG A 268 13.28 -1.81 8.26
C ARG A 268 12.23 -0.88 7.65
N TRP A 269 12.64 0.19 6.98
CA TRP A 269 11.72 1.14 6.35
C TRP A 269 11.12 0.56 5.05
N PHE A 270 11.78 -0.43 4.47
CA PHE A 270 11.33 -1.12 3.27
C PHE A 270 11.12 -2.61 3.56
N THR A 271 9.88 -3.09 3.39
CA THR A 271 9.51 -4.49 3.69
C THR A 271 10.32 -5.50 2.86
N ASN A 272 10.67 -5.18 1.62
CA ASN A 272 11.50 -6.06 0.78
C ASN A 272 12.92 -6.20 1.33
N GLN A 273 13.56 -5.10 1.75
CA GLN A 273 14.91 -5.12 2.32
C GLN A 273 14.94 -5.93 3.62
N TRP A 274 13.98 -5.68 4.52
CA TRP A 274 13.92 -6.38 5.80
C TRP A 274 13.59 -7.87 5.65
N THR A 275 12.61 -8.22 4.80
CA THR A 275 12.26 -9.63 4.55
C THR A 275 13.43 -10.39 3.92
N TYR A 276 14.18 -9.74 3.02
CA TYR A 276 15.36 -10.34 2.41
C TYR A 276 16.50 -10.54 3.41
N LEU A 277 16.74 -9.58 4.30
CA LEU A 277 17.74 -9.72 5.37
C LEU A 277 17.44 -10.89 6.31
N GLU A 278 16.17 -11.07 6.70
CA GLU A 278 15.80 -12.15 7.63
C GLU A 278 15.68 -13.52 6.96
N CYS A 279 15.13 -13.59 5.75
CA CYS A 279 14.73 -14.86 5.14
C CYS A 279 15.40 -15.17 3.80
N GLY A 280 16.30 -14.31 3.32
CA GLY A 280 17.03 -14.49 2.07
C GLY A 280 16.12 -14.50 0.83
N ILE A 281 16.68 -14.93 -0.30
CA ILE A 281 15.93 -15.01 -1.56
C ILE A 281 14.81 -16.06 -1.49
N GLY A 282 15.01 -17.14 -0.74
CA GLY A 282 14.02 -18.20 -0.58
C GLY A 282 12.76 -17.69 0.12
N GLY A 283 12.93 -17.04 1.28
CA GLY A 283 11.80 -16.50 2.03
C GLY A 283 11.15 -15.29 1.35
N PHE A 284 11.94 -14.41 0.72
CA PHE A 284 11.37 -13.32 -0.08
C PHE A 284 10.56 -13.85 -1.28
N GLY A 285 11.06 -14.89 -1.97
CA GLY A 285 10.34 -15.55 -3.05
C GLY A 285 9.00 -16.14 -2.61
N LEU A 286 8.97 -16.80 -1.45
CA LEU A 286 7.72 -17.32 -0.85
C LEU A 286 6.76 -16.19 -0.45
N TYR A 287 7.28 -15.10 0.10
CA TYR A 287 6.48 -13.91 0.40
C TYR A 287 5.81 -13.36 -0.87
N VAL A 288 6.55 -13.19 -1.96
CA VAL A 288 5.99 -12.73 -3.25
C VAL A 288 4.99 -13.73 -3.82
N PHE A 289 5.32 -15.02 -3.78
CA PHE A 289 4.44 -16.11 -4.25
C PHE A 289 3.10 -16.12 -3.52
N PHE A 290 3.08 -15.85 -2.22
CA PHE A 290 1.85 -15.72 -1.44
C PHE A 290 0.94 -14.60 -2.00
N PHE A 291 1.47 -13.42 -2.31
CA PHE A 291 0.64 -12.35 -2.89
C PHE A 291 0.18 -12.65 -4.32
N ILE A 292 1.04 -13.27 -5.14
CA ILE A 292 0.66 -13.69 -6.50
C ILE A 292 -0.50 -14.69 -6.46
N THR A 293 -0.38 -15.72 -5.63
CA THR A 293 -1.43 -16.74 -5.48
C THR A 293 -2.72 -16.15 -4.93
N LEU A 294 -2.64 -15.20 -3.99
CA LEU A 294 -3.79 -14.45 -3.50
C LEU A 294 -4.49 -13.69 -4.64
N ILE A 295 -3.74 -12.90 -5.41
CA ILE A 295 -4.30 -12.12 -6.54
C ILE A 295 -4.96 -13.04 -7.58
N ILE A 296 -4.29 -14.13 -7.99
CA ILE A 296 -4.85 -15.10 -8.95
C ILE A 296 -6.15 -15.70 -8.41
N THR A 297 -6.18 -16.08 -7.13
CA THR A 297 -7.37 -16.67 -6.50
C THR A 297 -8.52 -15.67 -6.44
N LEU A 298 -8.24 -14.41 -6.10
CA LEU A 298 -9.24 -13.33 -6.07
C LEU A 298 -9.83 -13.11 -7.47
N LEU A 299 -8.99 -13.02 -8.50
CA LEU A 299 -9.42 -12.88 -9.90
C LEU A 299 -10.22 -14.09 -10.40
N ALA A 300 -9.80 -15.31 -10.04
CA ALA A 300 -10.51 -16.54 -10.40
C ALA A 300 -11.91 -16.60 -9.75
N LYS A 301 -12.02 -16.21 -8.47
CA LYS A 301 -13.33 -16.10 -7.79
C LYS A 301 -14.22 -15.03 -8.44
N LEU A 302 -13.68 -13.86 -8.75
CA LEU A 302 -14.39 -12.82 -9.50
C LEU A 302 -14.95 -13.36 -10.82
N LYS A 303 -14.14 -14.09 -11.60
CA LYS A 303 -14.59 -14.74 -12.83
C LYS A 303 -15.67 -15.80 -12.58
N GLY A 304 -15.52 -16.63 -11.54
CA GLY A 304 -16.49 -17.65 -11.17
C GLY A 304 -17.86 -17.10 -10.76
N ILE A 305 -17.88 -16.00 -10.01
CA ILE A 305 -19.09 -15.25 -9.67
C ILE A 305 -19.75 -14.71 -10.94
N LEU A 306 -18.98 -14.09 -11.83
CA LEU A 306 -19.49 -13.54 -13.08
C LEU A 306 -20.10 -14.60 -14.00
N MET A 307 -19.52 -15.81 -14.04
CA MET A 307 -20.08 -16.92 -14.81
C MET A 307 -21.39 -17.46 -14.22
N ARG A 308 -21.57 -17.40 -12.89
CA ARG A 308 -22.82 -17.81 -12.23
C ARG A 308 -23.97 -16.81 -12.40
N PHE A 309 -23.67 -15.52 -12.59
CA PHE A 309 -24.68 -14.47 -12.76
C PHE A 309 -24.91 -14.05 -14.22
N GLY A 310 -24.10 -14.53 -15.18
CA GLY A 310 -24.27 -14.28 -16.61
C GLY A 310 -25.27 -15.20 -17.34
N HIS A 311 -26.08 -15.96 -16.60
CA HIS A 311 -27.12 -16.87 -17.13
C HIS A 311 -28.56 -16.37 -16.86
N ILE A 312 -28.76 -15.07 -16.69
CA ILE A 312 -30.08 -14.43 -16.65
C ILE A 312 -30.14 -13.36 -17.74
#